data_AF-A0A2N3UBX3-F1
#
_entry.id   AF-A0A2N3UBX3-F1
#
_cell.length_a   1.000
_cell.length_b   1.000
_cell.length_c   1.000
_cell.angle_alpha   90.00
_cell.angle_beta   90.00
_cell.angle_gamma   90.00
#
_symmetry.space_group_name_H-M   'P 1'
#
loop_
_entity.id
_entity.type
_entity.pdbx_description
1 polymer ?
#
loop_
_entity_poly.entity_id
_entity_poly.type
_entity_poly.pdbx_seq_one_letter_code
_entity_poly.pdbx_strand_id
1 'polypeptide(L)' 'MKPLKSYLSRRKFTFLGLGVLSSFTVFRFFAPANDKGNKKMVRMLAQDGTLVEVDASLLTASKRKVSTDEVQHWIKK' A
#
# COMPACT_ATOMS: atom_id res chain seq x y z
N MET A 1 18.44 31.57 -44.96
CA MET A 1 18.39 31.54 -43.48
C MET A 1 19.13 30.30 -42.99
N LYS A 2 20.17 30.45 -42.16
CA LYS A 2 20.87 29.30 -41.53
C LYS A 2 20.29 29.09 -40.12
N PRO A 3 19.94 27.87 -39.69
CA PRO A 3 19.44 27.65 -38.34
C PRO A 3 20.58 27.73 -37.32
N LEU A 4 20.34 28.44 -36.21
CA LEU A 4 21.26 28.53 -35.08
C LEU A 4 21.30 27.18 -34.36
N LYS A 5 22.38 26.42 -34.54
CA LYS A 5 22.69 25.27 -33.68
C LYS A 5 23.05 25.79 -32.29
N SER A 6 22.07 25.80 -31.38
CA SER A 6 22.29 26.00 -29.95
C SER A 6 23.05 24.78 -29.40
N TYR A 7 24.37 24.90 -29.30
CA TYR A 7 25.20 23.91 -28.62
C TYR A 7 24.88 24.03 -27.12
N LEU A 8 23.99 23.17 -26.63
CA LEU A 8 23.77 23.07 -25.19
C LEU A 8 25.13 22.77 -24.55
N SER A 9 25.64 23.75 -23.79
CA SER A 9 26.91 23.62 -23.09
C SER A 9 26.89 22.32 -22.30
N ARG A 10 27.93 21.48 -22.45
CA ARG A 10 28.04 20.17 -21.79
C ARG A 10 27.74 20.25 -20.29
N ARG A 11 28.13 21.36 -19.66
CA ARG A 11 27.87 21.67 -18.24
C ARG A 11 26.37 21.83 -17.94
N LYS A 12 25.60 22.46 -18.83
CA LYS A 12 24.14 22.60 -18.69
C LYS A 12 23.44 21.25 -18.86
N PHE A 13 23.92 20.40 -19.77
CA PHE A 13 23.39 19.05 -19.96
C PHE A 13 23.63 18.16 -18.74
N THR A 14 24.83 18.22 -18.14
CA THR A 14 25.14 17.43 -16.93
C THR A 14 24.32 17.89 -15.72
N PHE A 15 24.13 19.19 -15.51
CA PHE A 15 23.29 19.68 -14.41
C PHE A 15 21.81 19.37 -14.62
N LEU A 16 21.32 19.46 -15.86
CA LEU A 16 19.94 19.10 -16.19
C LEU A 16 19.70 17.58 -15.99
N GLY A 17 20.62 16.75 -16.46
CA GLY A 17 20.56 15.29 -16.27
C GLY A 17 20.66 14.89 -14.80
N LEU A 18 21.56 15.50 -14.03
CA LEU A 18 21.72 15.23 -12.60
C LEU A 18 20.47 15.65 -11.80
N GLY A 19 19.87 16.79 -12.14
CA GLY A 19 18.62 17.25 -11.52
C GLY A 19 17.49 16.23 -11.72
N VAL A 20 17.28 15.78 -12.96
CA VAL A 20 16.25 14.78 -13.27
C VAL A 20 16.49 13.45 -12.56
N LEU A 21 17.74 12.97 -12.52
CA LEU A 21 18.09 11.74 -11.79
C LEU A 21 17.85 11.88 -10.28
N SER A 22 18.23 13.00 -9.67
CA SER A 22 18.01 13.23 -8.22
C SER A 22 16.52 13.33 -7.87
N SER A 23 15.71 13.96 -8.71
CA SER A 23 14.26 14.03 -8.49
C SER A 23 13.61 12.66 -8.65
N PHE A 24 14.07 11.84 -9.60
CA PHE A 24 13.56 10.49 -9.81
C PHE A 24 13.88 9.54 -8.66
N THR A 25 15.09 9.62 -8.07
CA THR A 25 15.45 8.76 -6.93
C THR A 25 14.66 9.11 -5.67
N VAL A 26 14.48 10.40 -5.38
CA VAL A 26 13.64 10.84 -4.25
C VAL A 26 12.19 10.43 -4.47
N PHE A 27 11.65 10.63 -5.68
CA PHE A 27 10.28 10.21 -6.00
C PHE A 27 10.12 8.69 -5.88
N ARG A 28 11.08 7.88 -6.34
CA ARG A 28 11.03 6.41 -6.22
C ARG A 28 11.07 5.91 -4.78
N PHE A 29 11.77 6.63 -3.89
CA PHE A 29 11.94 6.23 -2.50
C PHE A 29 10.82 6.74 -1.58
N PHE A 30 10.25 7.91 -1.88
CA PHE A 30 9.14 8.50 -1.12
C PHE A 30 7.76 8.22 -1.72
N ALA A 31 7.68 7.75 -2.97
CA ALA A 31 6.41 7.30 -3.52
C ALA A 31 5.90 6.13 -2.66
N PRO A 32 4.69 6.23 -2.08
CA PRO A 32 4.11 5.11 -1.37
C PRO A 32 4.04 3.94 -2.35
N ALA A 33 4.67 2.82 -1.97
CA ALA A 33 4.48 1.57 -2.68
C ALA A 33 2.97 1.35 -2.73
N ASN A 34 2.40 1.46 -3.92
CA ASN A 34 0.98 1.23 -4.12
C ASN A 34 0.82 -0.28 -4.03
N ASP A 35 0.71 -0.78 -2.80
CA ASP A 35 0.51 -2.18 -2.47
C ASP A 35 -0.94 -2.53 -2.82
N LYS A 36 -1.27 -2.40 -4.10
CA LYS A 36 -2.55 -2.79 -4.69
C LYS A 36 -2.69 -4.32 -4.76
N GLY A 37 -1.71 -5.06 -4.26
CA GLY A 37 -1.63 -6.52 -4.40
C GLY A 37 -1.82 -7.28 -3.10
N ASN A 38 -1.37 -6.77 -1.95
CA ASN A 38 -1.45 -7.53 -0.69
C ASN A 38 -2.78 -7.32 0.02
N LYS A 39 -3.84 -7.87 -0.57
CA LYS A 39 -5.07 -8.17 0.17
C LYS A 39 -4.70 -9.09 1.33
N LYS A 40 -4.73 -8.55 2.55
CA LYS A 40 -4.38 -9.30 3.75
C LYS A 40 -5.46 -10.36 3.98
N MET A 41 -5.17 -11.61 3.63
CA MET A 41 -6.03 -12.73 3.98
C MET A 41 -5.91 -13.04 5.47
N VAL A 42 -7.05 -13.23 6.13
CA VAL A 42 -7.13 -13.58 7.55
C VAL A 42 -7.90 -14.87 7.70
N ARG A 43 -7.41 -15.77 8.57
CA ARG A 43 -8.10 -17.01 8.90
C ARG A 43 -9.18 -16.73 9.93
N MET A 44 -10.41 -17.12 9.63
CA MET A 44 -11.58 -16.98 10.49
C MET A 44 -12.26 -18.32 10.68
N LEU A 45 -12.88 -18.51 11.83
CA LEU A 45 -13.77 -19.64 12.07
C LEU A 45 -15.15 -19.32 11.49
N ALA A 46 -15.63 -20.15 10.58
CA ALA A 46 -17.00 -20.12 10.10
C ALA A 46 -17.95 -20.73 11.14
N GLN A 47 -19.26 -20.50 10.97
CA GLN A 47 -20.30 -20.96 11.91
C GLN A 47 -20.35 -22.49 12.05
N ASP A 48 -19.88 -23.22 11.04
CA ASP A 48 -19.77 -24.67 11.01
C ASP A 48 -18.48 -25.20 11.68
N GLY A 49 -17.64 -24.31 12.22
CA GLY A 49 -16.37 -24.65 12.87
C GLY A 49 -15.20 -24.85 11.90
N THR A 50 -15.38 -24.58 10.60
CA THR A 50 -14.29 -24.67 9.63
C THR A 50 -13.44 -23.41 9.62
N LEU A 51 -12.14 -23.55 9.34
CA LEU A 51 -11.21 -22.42 9.22
C LEU A 51 -11.16 -21.95 7.78
N VAL A 52 -11.57 -20.70 7.52
CA VAL A 52 -11.71 -20.11 6.19
C VAL A 52 -10.81 -18.88 6.06
N GLU A 53 -10.16 -18.73 4.91
CA GLU A 53 -9.36 -17.54 4.58
C GLU A 53 -10.25 -16.47 3.94
N VAL A 54 -10.35 -15.31 4.59
CA VAL A 54 -11.20 -14.20 4.16
C VAL A 54 -10.35 -12.95 3.91
N ASP A 55 -10.68 -12.22 2.85
CA ASP A 55 -10.08 -10.92 2.54
C ASP A 55 -10.44 -9.89 3.63
N ALA A 56 -9.44 -9.39 4.36
CA ALA A 56 -9.63 -8.43 5.45
C ALA A 56 -10.37 -7.16 5.01
N SER A 57 -10.25 -6.77 3.74
CA SER A 57 -10.89 -5.57 3.21
C SER A 57 -12.42 -5.69 3.16
N LEU A 58 -12.96 -6.91 3.10
CA LEU A 58 -14.40 -7.18 3.10
C LEU A 58 -15.00 -7.19 4.51
N LEU A 59 -14.17 -7.27 5.55
CA LEU A 59 -14.57 -7.34 6.95
C LEU A 59 -14.71 -5.94 7.59
N THR A 60 -15.12 -4.93 6.82
CA THR A 60 -15.21 -3.52 7.23
C THR A 60 -16.21 -3.27 8.37
N ALA A 61 -16.94 -4.29 8.80
CA ALA A 61 -17.87 -4.22 9.92
C ALA A 61 -17.15 -4.00 11.26
N SER A 62 -17.80 -3.25 12.15
CA SER A 62 -17.32 -2.89 13.49
C SER A 62 -16.75 -4.09 14.24
N LYS A 63 -15.45 -4.06 14.51
CA LYS A 63 -14.74 -5.08 15.31
C LYS A 63 -15.14 -4.93 16.77
N ARG A 64 -16.33 -5.41 17.14
CA ARG A 64 -16.77 -5.46 18.53
C ARG A 64 -15.99 -6.55 19.25
N LYS A 65 -15.16 -6.16 20.21
CA LYS A 65 -14.52 -7.11 21.12
C LYS A 65 -15.60 -7.68 22.04
N VAL A 66 -15.81 -8.99 21.97
CA VAL A 66 -16.72 -9.70 22.88
C VAL A 66 -16.12 -9.66 24.29
N SER A 67 -16.91 -9.30 25.30
CA SER A 67 -16.47 -9.28 26.70
C SER A 67 -16.58 -10.68 27.32
N THR A 68 -15.82 -10.93 28.39
CA THR A 68 -15.86 -12.21 29.12
C THR A 68 -17.27 -12.54 29.62
N ASP A 69 -18.02 -11.54 30.06
CA ASP A 69 -19.38 -11.72 30.57
C ASP A 69 -20.36 -12.14 29.47
N GLU A 70 -20.19 -11.62 28.25
CA GLU A 70 -20.98 -11.96 27.07
C GLU A 70 -20.76 -13.43 26.65
N VAL A 71 -19.52 -13.91 26.72
CA VAL A 71 -19.19 -15.33 26.48
C VAL A 71 -19.80 -16.23 27.55
N GLN A 72 -19.73 -15.84 28.83
CA GLN A 72 -20.31 -16.62 29.92
C GLN A 72 -21.83 -16.74 29.80
N HIS A 73 -22.52 -15.72 29.27
CA HIS A 73 -23.96 -15.74 29.07
C HIS A 73 -24.40 -16.71 27.97
N TRP A 74 -23.58 -16.97 26.96
CA TRP A 74 -23.89 -17.95 25.89
C TRP A 74 -23.77 -19.40 26.34
N ILE A 75 -22.90 -19.69 27.33
CA ILE A 75 -22.66 -21.05 27.83
C ILE A 75 -23.69 -21.46 28.90
N LYS A 76 -24.21 -20.49 29.67
CA LYS A 76 -25.17 -20.73 30.76
C LYS A 76 -26.64 -20.84 30.30
N LYS A 77 -26.87 -20.85 28.99
CA LYS A 77 -28.19 -21.03 28.37
C LYS A 77 -28.40 -22.51 28.06
#